data_AF-I4BN95-F1
#
_entry.id   AF-I4BN95-F1
#
_cell.length_a   1.000
_cell.length_b   1.000
_cell.length_c   1.000
_cell.angle_alpha   90.00
_cell.angle_beta   90.00
_cell.angle_gamma   90.00
#
_symmetry.space_group_name_H-M   'P 1'
#
loop_
_entity.id
_entity.type
_entity.pdbx_description
1 polymer ?
#
loop_
_entity_poly.entity_id
_entity_poly.type
_entity_poly.pdbx_seq_one_letter_code
_entity_poly.pdbx_strand_id
1 'polypeptide(L)' 'MNPTSLEEDLHEFAIELRKLAYTMPGGCEDPLIRLSERMAQVAEHASAFDQPRKGPARQVFTG' A
#
# COMPACT_ATOMS: atom_id res chain seq x y z
N MET A 1 12.97 15.52 -5.68
CA MET A 1 12.09 14.53 -5.03
C MET A 1 11.19 14.03 -6.14
N ASN A 2 11.42 12.80 -6.63
CA ASN A 2 10.46 12.20 -7.56
C ASN A 2 9.17 11.95 -6.77
N PRO A 3 7.98 12.21 -7.34
CA PRO A 3 6.75 11.75 -6.73
C PRO A 3 6.77 10.23 -6.79
N THR A 4 7.23 9.60 -5.71
CA THR A 4 7.03 8.17 -5.46
C THR A 4 5.53 7.89 -5.51
N SER A 5 5.17 6.70 -5.98
CA SER A 5 3.76 6.30 -5.95
C SER A 5 3.29 6.35 -4.49
N LEU A 6 2.05 6.78 -4.25
CA LEU A 6 1.44 6.74 -2.90
C LEU A 6 1.63 5.36 -2.24
N GLU A 7 1.68 4.32 -3.06
CA GLU A 7 1.94 2.94 -2.68
C GLU A 7 3.34 2.72 -2.09
N GLU A 8 4.37 3.25 -2.75
CA GLU A 8 5.76 3.16 -2.33
C GLU A 8 5.94 3.91 -1.00
N ASP A 9 5.38 5.12 -0.90
CA ASP A 9 5.42 5.90 0.35
C ASP A 9 4.78 5.15 1.50
N LEU A 10 3.57 4.60 1.31
CA LEU A 10 2.87 3.83 2.34
C LEU A 10 3.64 2.58 2.77
N HIS A 11 4.31 1.92 1.83
CA HIS A 11 5.14 0.76 2.12
C HIS A 11 6.38 1.14 2.93
N GLU A 12 7.10 2.19 2.52
CA GLU A 12 8.27 2.70 3.25
C GLU A 12 7.90 3.15 4.66
N PHE A 13 6.78 3.88 4.81
CA PHE A 13 6.30 4.29 6.12
C PHE A 13 5.93 3.11 7.01
N ALA A 14 5.33 2.05 6.46
CA ALA A 14 5.02 0.84 7.23
C ALA A 14 6.30 0.21 7.82
N ILE A 15 7.37 0.16 7.04
CA ILE A 15 8.67 -0.38 7.49
C ILE A 15 9.25 0.48 8.62
N GLU A 16 9.27 1.80 8.45
CA GLU A 16 9.81 2.72 9.46
C GLU A 16 9.00 2.68 10.77
N LEU A 17 7.67 2.59 10.68
CA LEU A 17 6.78 2.41 11.84
C LEU A 17 7.09 1.12 12.62
N ARG A 18 7.40 0.04 11.92
CA ARG A 18 7.74 -1.24 12.54
C ARG A 18 9.13 -1.20 13.21
N LYS A 19 10.11 -0.54 12.57
CA LYS A 19 11.42 -0.29 13.20
C LYS A 19 11.26 0.53 14.47
N LEU A 20 10.46 1.60 14.44
CA LEU A 20 10.19 2.43 15.61
C LEU A 20 9.53 1.61 16.72
N ALA A 21 8.51 0.80 16.40
CA ALA A 21 7.83 -0.06 17.36
C ALA A 21 8.82 -0.93 18.16
N TYR A 22 9.78 -1.56 17.48
CA TYR A 22 10.81 -2.40 18.13
C TYR A 22 11.84 -1.64 18.97
N THR A 23 11.89 -0.30 18.86
CA THR A 23 12.76 0.54 19.71
C THR A 23 12.02 1.11 20.92
N MET A 24 10.70 0.97 21.00
CA MET A 24 9.89 1.55 22.06
C MET A 24 9.86 0.65 23.30
N PRO A 25 10.10 1.18 24.51
CA PRO A 25 9.96 0.41 25.73
C PRO A 25 8.48 0.14 26.04
N GLY A 26 8.12 -1.13 26.21
CA GLY A 26 6.91 -1.64 26.87
C GLY A 26 5.56 -1.09 26.40
N GLY A 27 4.86 -1.84 25.53
CA GLY A 27 3.41 -1.71 25.30
C GLY A 27 2.96 -0.70 24.25
N CYS A 28 3.86 0.15 23.73
CA CYS A 28 3.58 1.03 22.59
C CYS A 28 3.82 0.38 21.22
N GLU A 29 4.38 -0.83 21.20
CA GLU A 29 4.72 -1.57 19.98
C GLU A 29 3.46 -2.03 19.23
N ASP A 30 2.45 -2.55 19.94
CA ASP A 30 1.23 -3.10 19.36
C ASP A 30 0.45 -2.10 18.48
N PRO A 31 0.20 -0.85 18.93
CA PRO A 31 -0.46 0.14 18.08
C PRO A 31 0.33 0.49 16.81
N LEU A 32 1.66 0.57 16.92
CA LEU A 32 2.55 0.92 15.80
C LEU A 32 2.68 -0.23 14.80
N ILE A 33 2.76 -1.47 15.30
CA ILE A 33 2.74 -2.69 14.47
C ILE A 33 1.40 -2.78 13.73
N ARG A 34 0.27 -2.63 14.41
CA ARG A 34 -1.05 -2.66 13.76
C ARG A 34 -1.24 -1.54 12.75
N LEU A 35 -0.65 -0.37 12.98
CA LEU A 35 -0.67 0.72 12.00
C LEU A 35 0.21 0.39 10.79
N SER A 36 1.41 -0.14 10.99
CA SER A 36 2.30 -0.59 9.90
C SER A 36 1.62 -1.60 8.99
N GLU A 37 0.89 -2.58 9.56
CA GLU A 37 0.19 -3.61 8.80
C GLU A 37 -0.91 -3.02 7.92
N ARG A 38 -1.70 -2.08 8.44
CA ARG A 38 -2.73 -1.40 7.64
C ARG A 38 -2.12 -0.61 6.49
N MET A 39 -0.99 0.07 6.72
CA MET A 39 -0.34 0.85 5.66
C MET A 39 0.21 -0.06 4.56
N ALA A 40 0.81 -1.20 4.92
CA ALA A 40 1.25 -2.20 3.95
C ALA A 40 0.07 -2.77 3.14
N GLN A 41 -1.04 -3.09 3.80
CA GLN A 41 -2.26 -3.57 3.12
C GLN A 41 -2.83 -2.50 2.16
N VAL A 42 -2.92 -1.25 2.61
CA VAL A 42 -3.43 -0.17 1.75
C VAL A 42 -2.51 0.06 0.56
N ALA A 43 -1.19 -0.05 0.74
CA ALA A 43 -0.25 -0.04 -0.38
C ALA A 43 -0.60 -1.16 -1.38
N GLU A 44 -0.62 -2.42 -0.95
CA GLU A 44 -0.95 -3.57 -1.81
C GLU A 44 -2.32 -3.45 -2.52
N HIS A 45 -3.29 -2.78 -1.90
CA HIS A 45 -4.59 -2.54 -2.52
C HIS A 45 -4.62 -1.31 -3.44
N ALA A 46 -3.77 -0.30 -3.23
CA ALA A 46 -3.71 0.91 -4.05
C ALA A 46 -3.22 0.61 -5.48
N SER A 47 -2.28 -0.34 -5.67
CA SER A 47 -1.94 -0.84 -7.03
C SER A 47 -3.11 -1.51 -7.72
N ALA A 48 -4.01 -2.16 -6.95
CA ALA A 48 -5.16 -2.83 -7.50
C ALA A 48 -6.26 -1.85 -7.98
N PHE A 49 -6.35 -0.66 -7.38
CA PHE A 49 -7.32 0.37 -7.77
C PHE A 49 -6.89 1.23 -8.97
N ASP A 50 -5.59 1.32 -9.25
CA ASP A 50 -5.05 2.02 -10.42
C ASP A 50 -5.01 1.15 -11.69
N GLN A 51 -5.40 -0.13 -11.58
CA GLN A 51 -5.49 -0.99 -12.75
C GLN A 51 -6.68 -0.53 -13.63
N PRO A 52 -6.45 -0.01 -14.85
CA PRO A 52 -7.54 0.31 -15.74
C PRO A 52 -8.25 -1.01 -16.02
N ARG A 53 -9.52 -1.12 -15.62
CA ARG A 53 -10.37 -2.23 -16.02
C ARG A 53 -10.29 -2.34 -17.53
N LYS A 54 -9.45 -3.24 -18.06
CA LYS A 54 -9.48 -3.64 -19.46
C LYS A 54 -10.79 -4.38 -19.63
N GLY A 55 -11.85 -3.61 -19.91
CA GLY A 55 -13.11 -4.16 -20.37
C GLY A 55 -12.83 -5.06 -21.58
N PRO A 56 -13.54 -6.17 -21.73
CA PRO A 56 -13.28 -7.11 -22.81
C PRO A 56 -13.36 -6.35 -24.14
N ALA A 57 -12.34 -6.52 -24.97
CA ALA A 57 -12.26 -5.92 -26.30
C ALA A 57 -13.58 -6.19 -27.03
N ARG A 58 -14.33 -5.11 -27.26
CA ARG A 58 -15.60 -5.15 -27.99
C ARG A 58 -15.27 -5.63 -29.41
N GLN A 59 -15.52 -6.90 -29.70
CA GLN A 59 -15.41 -7.45 -31.04
C GLN A 59 -16.33 -6.63 -31.94
N VAL A 60 -15.72 -5.85 -32.83
CA VAL A 60 -16.42 -5.11 -33.86
C VAL A 60 -16.78 -6.11 -34.95
N PHE A 61 -18.03 -6.55 -34.95
CA PHE A 61 -18.58 -7.38 -36.01
C PHE A 61 -18.94 -6.46 -37.18
N THR A 62 -18.07 -6.39 -38.19
CA THR A 62 -18.42 -5.80 -39.50
C THR A 62 -19.06 -6.89 -40.34
N GLY A 63 -20.37 -6.76 -40.57
CA GLY A 63 -21.10 -7.43 -41.65
C GLY A 63 -21.17 -6.55 -42.89
#